data_AF-A0A6B3G1L8-F1
#
_entry.id   AF-A0A6B3G1L8-F1
#
_cell.length_a   1.000
_cell.length_b   1.000
_cell.length_c   1.000
_cell.angle_alpha   90.00
_cell.angle_beta   90.00
_cell.angle_gamma   90.00
#
_symmetry.space_group_name_H-M   'P 1'
#
loop_
_entity.id
_entity.type
_entity.pdbx_description
1 polymer ?
#
loop_
_entity_poly.entity_id
_entity_poly.type
_entity_poly.pdbx_seq_one_letter_code
_entity_poly.pdbx_strand_id
1 'polypeptide(L)'
;VVRALEAVARDGERLGVHLIATTASMERAAATELARRALLRVTLDTPLGGPEDPAPGRGTLTAPDSELPVPFQAGRVSGRIPRTATLRPTVVALDWSRAGDPPTRRPVRELGNGPTDLALLASALERAASGGR
;
A
#
# COMPACT_ATOMS: atom_id res chain seq x y z
N VAL A 1 -9.00 -16.87 -18.45
CA VAL A 1 -8.44 -15.89 -17.48
C VAL A 1 -8.43 -16.46 -16.06
N VAL A 2 -9.58 -16.87 -15.49
CA VAL A 2 -9.65 -17.41 -14.11
C VAL A 2 -8.66 -18.57 -13.88
N ARG A 3 -8.61 -19.57 -14.76
CA ARG A 3 -7.66 -20.70 -14.65
C ARG A 3 -6.18 -20.30 -14.62
N ALA A 4 -5.79 -19.24 -15.32
CA ALA A 4 -4.41 -18.76 -15.33
C ALA A 4 -4.07 -18.07 -14.01
N LEU A 5 -4.99 -17.27 -13.46
CA LEU A 5 -4.82 -16.67 -12.13
C LEU A 5 -4.78 -17.72 -11.02
N GLU A 6 -5.58 -18.78 -11.14
CA GLU A 6 -5.50 -19.90 -10.20
C GLU A 6 -4.18 -20.67 -10.28
N ALA A 7 -3.59 -20.79 -11.47
CA ALA A 7 -2.25 -21.36 -11.63
C ALA A 7 -1.18 -20.49 -10.96
N VAL A 8 -1.23 -19.16 -11.14
CA VAL A 8 -0.33 -18.24 -10.44
C VAL A 8 -0.55 -18.28 -8.92
N ALA A 9 -1.81 -18.35 -8.47
CA ALA A 9 -2.11 -18.46 -7.04
C ALA A 9 -1.57 -19.76 -6.42
N ARG A 10 -1.50 -20.85 -7.19
CA ARG A 10 -0.99 -22.16 -6.74
C ARG A 10 0.52 -22.26 -6.81
N ASP A 11 1.12 -21.83 -7.92
CA ASP A 11 2.50 -22.16 -8.27
C ASP A 11 3.41 -20.92 -8.38
N GLY A 12 2.86 -19.71 -8.32
CA GLY A 12 3.58 -18.47 -8.58
C GLY A 12 4.74 -18.21 -7.61
N GLU A 13 4.58 -18.55 -6.33
CA GLU A 13 5.62 -18.36 -5.31
C GLU A 13 6.94 -19.06 -5.69
N ARG A 14 6.86 -20.30 -6.20
CA ARG A 14 8.03 -21.08 -6.64
C ARG A 14 8.77 -20.44 -7.82
N LEU A 15 8.09 -19.55 -8.54
CA LEU A 15 8.61 -18.81 -9.69
C LEU A 15 8.93 -17.35 -9.35
N GLY A 16 8.81 -16.94 -8.09
CA GLY A 16 8.96 -15.55 -7.67
C GLY A 16 7.84 -14.62 -8.18
N VAL A 17 6.69 -15.17 -8.53
CA VAL A 17 5.52 -14.44 -9.03
C VAL A 17 4.51 -14.25 -7.91
N HIS A 18 4.25 -13.00 -7.55
CA HIS A 18 3.23 -12.63 -6.55
C HIS A 18 1.99 -12.07 -7.24
N LEU A 19 0.80 -12.55 -6.84
CA LEU A 19 -0.47 -12.11 -7.38
C LEU A 19 -1.20 -11.21 -6.37
N ILE A 20 -1.49 -9.98 -6.78
CA ILE A 20 -2.36 -9.05 -6.07
C ILE A 20 -3.62 -8.87 -6.90
N ALA A 21 -4.79 -9.05 -6.30
CA ALA A 21 -6.07 -8.79 -6.94
C ALA A 21 -6.95 -7.91 -6.06
N THR A 22 -7.79 -7.12 -6.71
CA THR A 22 -8.77 -6.24 -6.06
C THR A 22 -10.17 -6.62 -6.53
N THR A 23 -11.14 -6.44 -5.65
CA THR A 23 -12.56 -6.64 -5.97
C THR A 23 -13.41 -5.65 -5.19
N ALA A 24 -14.50 -5.18 -5.78
CA ALA A 24 -15.53 -4.41 -5.07
C ALA A 24 -16.54 -5.31 -4.33
N SER A 25 -16.53 -6.63 -4.58
CA SER A 25 -17.44 -7.59 -3.98
C SER A 25 -16.73 -8.91 -3.68
N MET A 26 -16.67 -9.27 -2.40
CA MET A 26 -16.09 -10.53 -1.95
C MET A 26 -17.01 -11.73 -2.20
N GLU A 27 -18.31 -11.53 -2.38
CA GLU A 27 -19.30 -12.60 -2.58
C GLU A 27 -18.91 -13.51 -3.76
N ARG A 28 -18.51 -12.92 -4.88
CA ARG A 28 -18.06 -13.68 -6.06
C ARG A 28 -16.60 -14.14 -5.95
N ALA A 29 -15.76 -13.39 -5.26
CA ALA A 29 -14.33 -13.67 -5.17
C ALA A 29 -14.00 -14.78 -4.16
N ALA A 30 -14.81 -14.95 -3.10
CA ALA A 30 -14.56 -15.88 -2.00
C ALA A 30 -14.45 -17.35 -2.44
N ALA A 31 -15.14 -17.74 -3.51
CA ALA A 31 -15.10 -19.10 -4.06
C ALA A 31 -13.82 -19.41 -4.86
N THR A 32 -13.00 -18.40 -5.17
CA THR A 32 -11.81 -18.56 -6.02
C THR A 32 -10.62 -19.15 -5.27
N GLU A 33 -9.74 -19.86 -5.98
CA GLU A 33 -8.50 -20.38 -5.39
C GLU A 33 -7.59 -19.26 -4.86
N LEU A 34 -7.61 -18.09 -5.52
CA LEU A 34 -6.90 -16.91 -5.08
C LEU A 34 -7.37 -16.45 -3.70
N ALA A 35 -8.69 -16.36 -3.48
CA ALA A 35 -9.22 -15.92 -2.19
C ALA A 35 -8.91 -16.92 -1.06
N ARG A 36 -8.86 -18.23 -1.36
CA ARG A 36 -8.47 -19.27 -0.40
C ARG A 36 -7.00 -19.22 -0.02
N ARG A 37 -6.11 -18.89 -0.97
CA ARG A 37 -4.66 -18.86 -0.75
C ARG A 37 -4.11 -17.50 -0.32
N ALA A 38 -4.88 -16.43 -0.45
CA ALA A 38 -4.45 -15.10 -0.05
C ALA A 38 -4.14 -15.04 1.45
N LEU A 39 -2.85 -14.96 1.77
CA LEU A 39 -2.36 -14.84 3.15
C LEU A 39 -2.57 -13.43 3.71
N LEU A 40 -2.34 -12.41 2.88
CA LEU A 40 -2.56 -11.01 3.21
C LEU A 40 -3.90 -10.56 2.61
N ARG A 41 -4.74 -9.95 3.43
CA ARG A 41 -6.02 -9.37 2.98
C ARG A 41 -6.13 -7.92 3.41
N VAL A 42 -6.32 -7.04 2.42
CA VAL A 42 -6.62 -5.63 2.62
C VAL A 42 -8.11 -5.42 2.41
N THR A 43 -8.80 -4.95 3.45
CA THR A 43 -10.22 -4.55 3.38
C THR A 43 -10.29 -3.05 3.55
N LEU A 44 -10.74 -2.35 2.50
CA LEU A 44 -10.96 -0.90 2.57
C LEU A 44 -12.35 -0.61 3.11
N ASP A 45 -12.42 0.41 3.96
CA ASP A 45 -13.70 0.92 4.43
C ASP A 45 -14.42 1.61 3.27
N THR A 46 -15.75 1.50 3.22
CA THR A 46 -16.55 2.13 2.18
C THR A 46 -16.99 3.52 2.66
N PRO A 47 -16.53 4.61 2.03
CA PRO A 47 -17.04 5.95 2.33
C PRO A 47 -18.46 6.09 1.75
N LEU A 48 -19.44 6.44 2.57
CA LEU A 48 -20.84 6.66 2.15
C LEU A 48 -21.14 8.15 1.85
N GLY A 49 -20.17 9.05 2.03
CA GLY A 49 -20.24 10.50 1.77
C GLY A 49 -20.67 11.39 2.95
N GLY A 50 -20.91 10.84 4.14
CA GLY A 50 -21.23 11.57 5.37
C GLY A 50 -20.01 12.10 6.13
N PRO A 51 -20.21 13.04 7.07
CA PRO A 51 -19.13 13.67 7.85
C PRO A 51 -18.42 12.70 8.81
N GLU A 52 -19.12 11.66 9.27
CA GLU A 52 -18.57 10.60 10.13
C GLU A 52 -17.95 9.44 9.33
N ASP A 53 -18.01 9.50 8.01
CA ASP A 53 -17.55 8.40 7.18
C ASP A 53 -16.03 8.28 7.16
N PRO A 54 -15.52 7.05 7.00
CA PRO A 54 -14.10 6.82 6.87
C PRO A 54 -13.54 7.59 5.68
N ALA A 55 -12.41 8.28 5.91
CA ALA A 55 -11.67 8.91 4.82
C ALA A 55 -11.26 7.86 3.77
N PRO A 56 -11.30 8.18 2.47
CA PRO A 56 -10.83 7.28 1.43
C PRO A 56 -9.42 6.75 1.73
N GLY A 57 -9.23 5.44 1.57
CA GLY A 57 -7.97 4.77 1.86
C GLY A 57 -7.83 4.25 3.30
N ARG A 58 -8.80 4.51 4.19
CA ARG A 58 -8.89 3.84 5.48
C ARG A 58 -9.26 2.36 5.28
N GLY A 59 -8.70 1.49 6.10
CA GLY A 59 -9.03 0.06 6.06
C GLY A 59 -8.28 -0.76 7.09
N THR A 60 -8.33 -2.08 6.92
CA THR A 60 -7.65 -3.07 7.76
C THR A 60 -6.82 -4.04 6.93
N LEU A 61 -5.67 -4.44 7.48
CA LEU A 61 -4.82 -5.50 6.96
C LEU A 61 -4.92 -6.73 7.86
N THR A 62 -5.32 -7.86 7.31
CA THR A 62 -5.25 -9.16 7.98
C THR A 62 -4.08 -9.95 7.42
N ALA A 63 -3.25 -10.50 8.31
CA ALA A 63 -2.12 -11.36 7.98
C ALA A 63 -2.19 -12.66 8.80
N PRO A 64 -1.59 -13.77 8.36
CA PRO A 64 -1.71 -15.07 9.03
C PRO A 64 -1.17 -15.05 10.46
N ASP A 65 -0.13 -14.27 10.71
CA ASP A 65 0.59 -14.21 12.00
C ASP A 65 0.04 -13.12 12.93
N SER A 66 -1.08 -12.48 12.57
CA SER A 66 -1.67 -11.38 13.34
C SER A 66 -2.99 -11.81 13.97
N GLU A 67 -3.07 -11.75 15.30
CA GLU A 67 -4.29 -12.09 16.04
C GLU A 67 -5.45 -11.12 15.73
N LEU A 68 -5.16 -9.86 15.39
CA LEU A 68 -6.15 -8.82 15.13
C LEU A 68 -5.84 -8.07 13.83
N PRO A 69 -6.86 -7.71 13.03
CA PRO A 69 -6.64 -6.88 11.85
C PRO A 69 -5.95 -5.55 12.19
N VAL A 70 -4.92 -5.20 11.44
CA VAL A 70 -4.14 -3.97 11.65
C VAL A 70 -4.83 -2.81 10.92
N PRO A 71 -5.33 -1.79 11.62
CA PRO A 71 -5.94 -0.63 10.97
C PRO A 71 -4.86 0.21 10.28
N PHE A 72 -5.18 0.77 9.11
CA PHE A 72 -4.28 1.66 8.39
C PHE A 72 -5.02 2.77 7.65
N GLN A 73 -4.26 3.78 7.22
CA GLN A 73 -4.69 4.83 6.29
C GLN A 73 -3.72 4.82 5.10
N ALA A 74 -4.22 4.53 3.91
CA ALA A 74 -3.42 4.55 2.69
C ALA A 74 -2.93 5.97 2.39
N GLY A 75 -1.68 6.05 1.91
CA GLY A 75 -1.18 7.26 1.28
C GLY A 75 -1.89 7.52 -0.05
N ARG A 76 -2.11 8.80 -0.37
CA ARG A 76 -2.66 9.22 -1.66
C ARG A 76 -1.54 9.72 -2.57
N VAL A 77 -1.45 9.14 -3.76
CA VAL A 77 -0.60 9.65 -4.85
C VAL A 77 -1.54 10.09 -5.97
N SER A 78 -1.53 11.39 -6.27
CA SER A 78 -2.50 12.04 -7.14
C SER A 78 -1.90 12.57 -8.44
N GLY A 79 -0.58 12.53 -8.60
CA GLY A 79 0.15 13.15 -9.71
C GLY A 79 0.12 14.67 -9.68
N ARG A 80 -0.40 15.30 -8.62
CA ARG A 80 -0.54 16.76 -8.53
C ARG A 80 0.70 17.35 -7.87
N ILE A 81 1.06 18.56 -8.32
CA ILE A 81 1.97 19.42 -7.57
C ILE A 81 1.25 19.75 -6.27
N PRO A 82 1.82 19.41 -5.12
CA PRO A 82 1.18 19.74 -3.87
C PRO A 82 1.23 21.26 -3.68
N ARG A 83 0.15 21.96 -4.04
CA ARG A 83 -0.04 23.38 -3.68
C ARG A 83 -0.32 23.55 -2.19
N THR A 84 -0.65 22.45 -1.50
CA THR A 84 -1.00 22.38 -0.08
C THR A 84 -0.30 21.24 0.68
N ALA A 85 0.46 20.34 0.01
CA ALA A 85 1.24 19.36 0.77
C ALA A 85 2.53 20.01 1.22
N THR A 86 2.53 20.37 2.49
CA THR A 86 3.68 20.91 3.20
C THR A 86 4.77 19.84 3.38
N LEU A 87 4.49 18.56 3.16
CA LEU A 87 5.42 17.45 3.41
C LEU A 87 5.96 16.83 2.11
N ARG A 88 7.29 16.71 2.01
CA ARG A 88 7.96 15.88 0.98
C ARG A 88 7.79 14.40 1.34
N PRO A 89 7.26 13.54 0.45
CA PRO A 89 7.45 12.10 0.54
C PRO A 89 8.92 11.74 0.76
N THR A 90 9.20 11.06 1.85
CA THR A 90 10.53 10.52 2.17
C THR A 90 10.42 9.00 2.27
N VAL A 91 11.32 8.31 1.57
CA VAL A 91 11.59 6.89 1.80
C VAL A 91 12.94 6.81 2.47
N VAL A 92 12.99 6.12 3.59
CA VAL A 92 14.21 5.83 4.34
C VAL A 92 14.40 4.32 4.25
N ALA A 93 15.62 3.87 3.98
CA ALA A 93 15.94 2.46 4.10
C ALA A 93 15.71 2.05 5.57
N LEU A 94 14.83 1.08 5.78
CA LEU A 94 14.54 0.57 7.11
C LEU A 94 15.50 -0.59 7.39
N ASP A 95 16.33 -0.44 8.41
CA ASP A 95 17.01 -1.57 9.02
C ASP A 95 15.94 -2.42 9.74
N TRP A 96 15.82 -3.70 9.37
CA TRP A 96 14.84 -4.60 9.93
C TRP A 96 14.92 -4.72 11.45
N SER A 97 16.11 -4.56 12.04
CA SER A 97 16.30 -4.57 13.50
C SER A 97 15.66 -3.36 14.20
N ARG A 98 15.27 -2.33 13.44
CA ARG A 98 14.70 -1.06 13.92
C ARG A 98 13.29 -0.81 13.41
N ALA A 99 12.65 -1.83 12.83
CA ALA A 99 11.27 -1.75 12.37
C ALA A 99 10.33 -1.49 13.57
N GLY A 100 9.74 -0.28 13.63
CA GLY A 100 8.85 0.15 14.72
C GLY A 100 9.31 1.43 15.43
N ASP A 101 10.56 1.87 15.22
CA ASP A 101 11.03 3.16 15.74
C ASP A 101 10.22 4.32 15.12
N PRO A 102 9.82 5.34 15.92
CA PRO A 102 9.13 6.50 15.38
C PRO A 102 10.05 7.24 14.38
N PRO A 103 9.52 7.71 13.24
CA PRO A 103 10.33 8.40 12.24
C PRO A 103 10.94 9.68 12.81
N THR A 104 12.20 9.96 12.48
CA THR A 104 12.89 11.17 12.90
C THR A 104 12.13 12.40 12.38
N ARG A 105 11.61 13.23 13.30
CA ARG A 105 10.84 14.44 12.94
C ARG A 105 11.78 15.49 12.35
N ARG A 106 11.40 16.05 11.19
CA ARG A 106 12.11 17.16 10.54
C ARG A 106 11.18 18.36 10.37
N PRO A 107 11.66 19.61 10.56
CA PRO A 107 10.85 20.79 10.30
C PRO A 107 10.49 20.90 8.81
N VAL A 108 9.29 21.40 8.57
CA VAL A 108 8.64 21.51 7.27
C VAL A 108 9.04 22.82 6.59
N ARG A 109 9.53 22.77 5.35
CA ARG A 109 9.86 23.95 4.55
C ARG A 109 8.93 24.03 3.34
N GLU A 110 8.20 25.14 3.23
CA GLU A 110 7.33 25.42 2.08
C GLU A 110 8.17 25.54 0.80
N LEU A 111 7.75 24.85 -0.26
CA LEU A 111 8.37 24.92 -1.59
C LEU A 111 7.36 25.53 -2.57
N GLY A 112 7.76 26.59 -3.29
CA GLY A 112 7.10 26.98 -4.55
C GLY A 112 7.17 25.86 -5.60
N ASN A 113 6.30 25.92 -6.62
CA ASN A 113 6.07 24.92 -7.71
C ASN A 113 7.03 23.71 -7.71
N GLY A 114 6.80 22.78 -6.79
CA GLY A 114 7.65 21.59 -6.58
C GLY A 114 7.27 20.41 -7.48
N PRO A 115 8.06 19.31 -7.43
CA PRO A 115 7.73 18.06 -8.13
C PRO A 115 6.41 17.46 -7.60
N THR A 116 5.71 16.72 -8.46
CA THR A 116 4.47 16.02 -8.08
C THR A 116 4.72 14.95 -7.02
N ASP A 117 3.70 14.59 -6.25
CA ASP A 117 3.76 13.46 -5.32
C ASP A 117 4.20 12.14 -5.99
N LEU A 118 3.80 11.93 -7.25
CA LEU A 118 4.23 10.81 -8.09
C LEU A 118 5.73 10.86 -8.43
N ALA A 119 6.25 12.03 -8.81
CA ALA A 119 7.67 12.19 -9.10
C ALA A 119 8.53 11.94 -7.86
N LEU A 120 8.04 12.34 -6.68
CA LEU A 120 8.70 12.06 -5.41
C LEU A 120 8.68 10.57 -5.06
N LEU A 121 7.56 9.87 -5.28
CA LEU A 121 7.49 8.41 -5.12
C LEU A 121 8.46 7.70 -6.08
N ALA A 122 8.45 8.04 -7.37
CA ALA A 122 9.31 7.42 -8.37
C ALA A 122 10.81 7.60 -8.03
N SER A 123 11.20 8.82 -7.68
CA SER A 123 12.58 9.12 -7.24
C SER A 123 12.97 8.33 -5.98
N ALA A 124 12.02 8.07 -5.09
CA ALA A 124 12.27 7.32 -3.87
C ALA A 124 12.42 5.81 -4.11
N LEU A 125 11.62 5.24 -5.02
CA LEU A 125 11.75 3.86 -5.48
C LEU A 125 13.10 3.62 -6.19
N GLU A 126 13.51 4.55 -7.05
CA GLU A 126 14.80 4.48 -7.74
C GLU A 126 15.97 4.48 -6.75
N ARG A 127 15.95 5.37 -5.74
CA ARG A 127 16.93 5.35 -4.66
C ARG A 127 16.96 4.00 -3.93
N ALA A 128 15.80 3.47 -3.55
CA ALA A 128 15.71 2.18 -2.87
C ALA A 128 16.29 1.03 -3.71
N ALA A 129 16.01 1.01 -5.02
CA ALA A 129 16.55 0.02 -5.95
C ALA A 129 18.07 0.16 -6.14
N SER A 130 18.58 1.40 -6.11
CA SER A 130 20.01 1.68 -6.31
C SER A 130 20.87 1.50 -5.06
N GLY A 131 20.30 1.65 -3.86
CA GLY A 131 21.01 1.60 -2.56
C GLY A 131 21.23 0.20 -1.99
N GLY A 132 20.83 -0.86 -2.69
CA GLY A 132 21.08 -2.26 -2.33
C GLY A 132 22.27 -2.91 -3.06
N ARG A 133 23.16 -2.11 -3.66
CA ARG A 133 24.45 -2.55 -4.22
C ARG A 133 25.60 -2.02 -3.39
#